data_AF-A0A1M6K7X2-F1
#
_entry.id   AF-A0A1M6K7X2-F1
#
_cell.length_a   1.000
_cell.length_b   1.000
_cell.length_c   1.000
_cell.angle_alpha   90.00
_cell.angle_beta   90.00
_cell.angle_gamma   90.00
#
_symmetry.space_group_name_H-M   'P 1'
#
loop_
_entity.id
_entity.type
_entity.pdbx_description
1 polymer ?
#
loop_
_entity_poly.entity_id
_entity_poly.type
_entity_poly.pdbx_seq_one_letter_code
_entity_poly.pdbx_strand_id
1 'polypeptide(L)' 'MNKEAEETKFVKEPEEETQQYILQKNKKTKVGVTILIAFLVLLIIGVIISNVFFTN' A
#
# COMPACT_ATOMS: atom_id res chain seq x y z
N MET A 1 -5.25 33.25 6.07
CA MET A 1 -5.45 31.85 6.52
C MET A 1 -4.35 31.50 7.50
N ASN A 2 -4.70 31.25 8.76
CA ASN A 2 -3.77 30.69 9.74
C ASN A 2 -3.47 29.25 9.30
N LYS A 3 -2.23 29.01 8.89
CA LYS A 3 -1.68 27.67 8.69
C LYS A 3 -1.32 27.13 10.07
N GLU A 4 -2.32 26.79 10.87
CA GLU A 4 -2.07 25.80 11.91
C GLU A 4 -1.54 24.57 11.18
N ALA A 5 -0.40 24.04 11.63
CA ALA A 5 0.24 22.90 11.01
C ALA A 5 -0.76 21.74 11.07
N GLU A 6 -1.45 21.47 9.96
CA GLU A 6 -2.28 20.28 9.85
C GLU A 6 -1.38 19.08 10.19
N GLU A 7 -1.87 18.18 11.04
CA GLU A 7 -1.13 16.96 11.33
C GLU A 7 -1.30 16.00 10.15
N THR A 8 -0.19 15.43 9.67
CA THR A 8 -0.26 14.45 8.57
C THR A 8 -0.95 13.19 9.05
N LYS A 9 -2.08 12.84 8.42
CA LYS A 9 -2.84 11.64 8.77
C LYS A 9 -2.26 10.40 8.11
N PHE A 10 -2.29 9.27 8.83
CA PHE A 10 -1.86 8.00 8.24
C PHE A 10 -2.81 7.54 7.12
N VAL A 11 -4.12 7.66 7.36
CA VAL A 11 -5.17 7.39 6.36
C VAL A 11 -6.09 8.60 6.25
N LYS A 12 -6.33 9.08 5.03
CA LYS A 12 -7.35 10.08 4.73
C LYS A 12 -8.70 9.42 4.51
N GLU A 13 -9.68 9.86 5.28
CA GLU A 13 -11.09 9.49 5.10
C GLU A 13 -11.73 10.26 3.91
N PRO A 14 -12.75 9.69 3.23
CA PRO A 14 -13.32 10.29 2.02
C PRO A 14 -13.96 11.67 2.22
N GLU A 15 -14.48 11.92 3.41
CA GLU A 15 -15.17 13.16 3.82
C GLU A 15 -14.22 14.28 4.28
N GLU A 16 -12.91 14.01 4.29
CA GLU A 16 -11.91 14.98 4.73
C GLU A 16 -11.26 15.73 3.55
N GLU A 17 -11.21 17.06 3.62
CA GLU A 17 -10.63 17.89 2.57
C GLU A 17 -9.13 18.22 2.79
N THR A 18 -8.39 17.41 3.56
CA THR A 18 -6.94 17.61 3.74
C THR A 18 -6.11 16.95 2.64
N GLN A 19 -4.99 17.56 2.27
CA GLN A 19 -3.96 16.97 1.40
C GLN A 19 -2.82 16.30 2.18
N GLN A 20 -2.81 16.42 3.50
CA GLN A 20 -1.75 15.90 4.35
C GLN A 20 -2.06 14.48 4.83
N TYR A 21 -1.81 13.50 3.96
CA TYR A 21 -2.02 12.09 4.29
C TYR A 21 -1.05 11.14 3.57
N ILE A 22 -0.78 9.98 4.17
CA ILE A 22 0.08 8.95 3.58
C ILE A 22 -0.74 8.02 2.68
N LEU A 23 -1.88 7.53 3.16
CA LEU A 23 -2.75 6.62 2.43
C LEU A 23 -4.12 7.23 2.23
N GLN A 24 -4.66 7.16 1.02
CA GLN A 24 -6.04 7.59 0.76
C GLN A 24 -6.98 6.40 0.87
N LYS A 25 -8.09 6.55 1.58
CA LYS A 25 -9.17 5.55 1.62
C LYS A 25 -10.04 5.65 0.37
N ASN A 26 -9.41 5.54 -0.80
CA ASN A 26 -10.08 5.51 -2.10
C ASN A 26 -9.93 4.13 -2.76
N LYS A 27 -10.84 3.83 -3.70
CA LYS A 27 -10.86 2.53 -4.39
C LYS A 27 -9.58 2.27 -5.20
N LYS A 28 -8.94 3.31 -5.75
CA LYS A 28 -7.74 3.19 -6.59
C LYS A 28 -6.49 2.82 -5.77
N THR A 29 -6.27 3.46 -4.62
CA THR A 29 -5.20 3.17 -3.67
C THR A 29 -5.34 1.75 -3.13
N LYS A 30 -6.57 1.33 -2.77
CA LYS A 30 -6.82 -0.05 -2.34
C LYS A 30 -6.46 -1.06 -3.43
N VAL A 31 -6.85 -0.80 -4.68
CA VAL A 31 -6.49 -1.66 -5.84
C VAL A 31 -4.97 -1.72 -6.03
N GLY A 32 -4.28 -0.58 -5.98
CA GLY A 32 -2.82 -0.53 -6.13
C GLY A 32 -2.09 -1.33 -5.05
N VAL A 33 -2.50 -1.16 -3.78
CA VAL A 33 -1.95 -1.93 -2.66
C VAL A 33 -2.23 -3.42 -2.81
N THR A 34 -3.44 -3.81 -3.21
CA THR A 34 -3.78 -5.22 -3.44
C THR A 34 -2.90 -5.85 -4.53
N ILE A 35 -2.67 -5.15 -5.65
CA ILE A 35 -1.81 -5.63 -6.74
C ILE A 35 -0.37 -5.82 -6.25
N LEU A 36 0.16 -4.84 -5.52
CA LEU A 36 1.51 -4.91 -4.95
C LEU A 36 1.66 -6.13 -4.03
N ILE A 37 0.71 -6.35 -3.12
CA ILE A 37 0.71 -7.51 -2.20
C ILE A 37 0.66 -8.82 -3.00
N ALA A 38 -0.18 -8.90 -4.03
CA ALA A 38 -0.28 -10.10 -4.87
C ALA A 38 1.06 -10.45 -5.54
N PHE A 39 1.78 -9.45 -6.08
CA PHE A 39 3.12 -9.66 -6.64
C PHE A 39 4.13 -10.09 -5.59
N LEU A 40 4.12 -9.48 -4.39
CA LEU A 40 5.04 -9.89 -3.31
C LEU A 40 4.84 -11.36 -2.91
N VAL A 41 3.59 -11.80 -2.78
CA VAL A 41 3.26 -13.21 -2.49
C VAL A 41 3.74 -14.11 -3.63
N LEU A 42 3.49 -13.72 -4.88
CA LEU A 42 3.93 -14.47 -6.05
C LEU A 42 5.45 -14.63 -6.10
N LEU A 43 6.21 -13.57 -5.78
CA LEU A 43 7.67 -13.63 -5.69
C LEU A 43 8.15 -14.59 -4.61
N ILE A 44 7.53 -14.57 -3.42
CA ILE A 44 7.86 -15.52 -2.34
C ILE A 44 7.63 -16.96 -2.79
N ILE A 45 6.47 -17.23 -3.43
CA ILE A 45 6.16 -18.56 -3.96
C ILE A 45 7.21 -18.98 -5.01
N GLY A 46 7.59 -18.08 -5.92
CA GLY A 46 8.62 -18.34 -6.92
C GLY A 46 9.98 -18.69 -6.30
N VAL A 47 10.38 -17.99 -5.23
CA VAL A 47 11.61 -18.30 -4.49
C VAL A 47 11.54 -19.68 -3.83
N ILE A 48 10.41 -20.04 -3.21
CA ILE A 48 10.21 -21.36 -2.59
C ILE A 48 10.30 -22.47 -3.65
N ILE A 49 9.57 -22.31 -4.77
CA ILE A 49 9.60 -23.27 -5.88
C ILE A 49 11.02 -23.39 -6.44
N SER A 50 11.69 -22.26 -6.69
CA SER A 50 13.08 -22.23 -7.15
C SER A 50 13.98 -23.05 -6.21
N ASN A 51 13.89 -22.82 -4.91
CA ASN A 51 14.68 -23.58 -3.93
C ASN A 51 14.39 -25.09 -4.00
N VAL A 52 13.12 -25.50 -4.12
CA VAL A 52 12.76 -26.92 -4.25
C VAL A 52 13.35 -27.55 -5.53
N PHE A 53 13.31 -26.84 -6.66
CA PHE A 53 13.79 -27.37 -7.95
C PHE A 53 15.32 -27.34 -8.12
N PHE A 54 16.02 -26.39 -7.47
CA PHE A 54 17.48 -26.25 -7.62
C PHE A 54 18.28 -26.89 -6.48
N THR A 55 17.65 -27.20 -5.34
CA THR A 55 18.31 -27.83 -4.18
C THR A 55 18.04 -29.33 -4.06
N ASN A 56 17.02 -29.85 -4.76
CA ASN A 56 16.67 -31.28 -4.79
C ASN A 56 17.11 -31.93 -6.10
#